data_AF-A0A323TA63-F1
#
_entry.id   AF-A0A323TA63-F1
#
_cell.length_a   1.000
_cell.length_b   1.000
_cell.length_c   1.000
_cell.angle_alpha   90.00
_cell.angle_beta   90.00
_cell.angle_gamma   90.00
#
_symmetry.space_group_name_H-M   'P 1'
#
loop_
_entity.id
_entity.type
_entity.pdbx_description
1 polymer ?
#
loop_
_entity_poly.entity_id
_entity_poly.type
_entity_poly.pdbx_seq_one_letter_code
_entity_poly.pdbx_strand_id
1 'polypeptide(L)' 'MEDGKKTKLEVLHQRMENLVESLDSLDPEKTGIEDIDRIIAMLDDLENQCKQYRLQGE' A
#
# COMPACT_ATOMS: atom_id res chain seq x y z
N MET A 1 -21.47 9.14 -12.90
CA MET A 1 -20.73 7.93 -12.48
C MET A 1 -19.29 8.36 -12.17
N GLU A 2 -19.09 9.21 -11.16
CA GLU A 2 -17.75 9.67 -10.73
C GLU A 2 -17.39 9.14 -9.33
N ASP A 3 -18.39 8.59 -8.64
CA ASP A 3 -18.34 8.17 -7.24
C ASP A 3 -17.46 6.92 -7.06
N GLY A 4 -17.47 6.00 -8.02
CA GLY A 4 -16.69 4.77 -7.95
C GLY A 4 -15.17 4.95 -8.09
N LYS A 5 -14.69 6.06 -8.67
CA LYS A 5 -13.24 6.35 -8.75
C LYS A 5 -12.71 6.96 -7.45
N LYS A 6 -13.48 7.88 -6.83
CA LYS A 6 -13.15 8.44 -5.51
C LYS A 6 -13.04 7.36 -4.44
N THR A 7 -14.04 6.48 -4.36
CA THR A 7 -14.06 5.40 -3.36
C THR A 7 -12.86 4.45 -3.50
N LYS A 8 -12.42 4.15 -4.74
CA LYS A 8 -11.26 3.26 -4.96
C LYS A 8 -9.94 3.90 -4.55
N LEU A 9 -9.76 5.20 -4.80
CA LEU A 9 -8.57 5.94 -4.38
C LEU A 9 -8.51 6.07 -2.84
N GLU A 10 -9.66 6.31 -2.20
CA GLU A 10 -9.77 6.32 -0.73
C GLU A 10 -9.40 4.97 -0.11
N VAL A 11 -9.85 3.86 -0.70
CA VAL A 11 -9.48 2.51 -0.25
C VAL A 11 -7.97 2.28 -0.35
N LEU A 12 -7.34 2.77 -1.42
CA LEU A 12 -5.89 2.64 -1.63
C LEU A 12 -5.10 3.47 -0.62
N HIS A 13 -5.60 4.68 -0.33
CA HIS A 13 -5.03 5.56 0.70
C HIS A 13 -5.10 4.89 2.07
N GLN A 14 -6.26 4.36 2.46
CA GLN A 14 -6.43 3.65 3.72
C GLN A 14 -5.49 2.43 3.83
N ARG A 15 -5.29 1.70 2.73
CA ARG A 15 -4.34 0.58 2.68
C ARG A 15 -2.90 1.02 2.94
N MET A 16 -2.54 2.18 2.41
CA MET A 16 -1.22 2.78 2.59
C MET A 16 -1.01 3.22 4.04
N GLU A 17 -2.00 3.86 4.64
CA GLU A 17 -1.97 4.25 6.05
C GLU A 17 -1.82 3.04 6.97
N ASN A 18 -2.62 1.99 6.76
CA ASN A 18 -2.53 0.77 7.56
C ASN A 18 -1.16 0.08 7.45
N LEU A 19 -0.51 0.19 6.28
CA LEU A 19 0.83 -0.37 6.07
C LEU A 19 1.90 0.45 6.81
N VAL A 20 1.77 1.77 6.83
CA VAL A 20 2.65 2.67 7.60
C VAL A 20 2.50 2.42 9.10
N GLU A 21 1.27 2.26 9.61
CA GLU A 21 1.04 1.90 11.02
C GLU A 21 1.63 0.53 11.37
N SER A 22 1.52 -0.43 10.44
CA SER A 22 2.13 -1.75 10.61
C SER A 22 3.65 -1.65 10.69
N LEU A 23 4.27 -0.82 9.83
CA LEU A 23 5.70 -0.53 9.83
C LEU A 23 6.17 0.11 11.14
N ASP A 24 5.43 1.08 11.67
CA ASP A 24 5.73 1.74 12.95
C ASP A 24 5.61 0.79 14.15
N SER A 25 4.78 -0.25 14.03
CA SER A 25 4.61 -1.27 15.07
C SER A 25 5.70 -2.36 15.07
N LEU A 26 6.60 -2.38 14.07
CA LEU A 26 7.64 -3.39 13.95
C LEU A 26 8.72 -3.20 15.02
N ASP A 27 9.01 -4.29 15.72
CA ASP A 27 10.10 -4.35 16.69
C ASP A 27 11.41 -4.70 15.95
N PRO A 28 12.40 -3.79 15.86
CA PRO A 28 13.61 -4.01 15.08
C PRO A 28 14.47 -5.16 15.62
N GLU A 29 14.32 -5.52 16.90
CA GLU A 29 15.04 -6.65 17.51
C GLU A 29 14.45 -8.01 17.11
N LYS A 30 13.20 -8.04 16.63
CA LYS A 30 12.48 -9.27 16.22
C LYS A 30 12.24 -9.36 14.72
N THR A 31 12.26 -8.23 14.03
CA THR A 31 11.98 -8.15 12.60
C THR A 31 13.19 -8.67 11.82
N GLY A 32 12.99 -9.76 11.07
CA GLY A 32 14.02 -10.34 10.23
C GLY A 32 14.06 -9.72 8.83
N ILE A 33 15.09 -10.06 8.07
CA ILE A 33 15.23 -9.65 6.66
C ILE A 33 14.06 -10.17 5.83
N GLU A 34 13.58 -11.39 6.10
CA GLU A 34 12.43 -11.97 5.41
C GLU A 34 11.12 -11.20 5.64
N ASP A 35 10.99 -10.54 6.81
CA ASP A 35 9.83 -9.69 7.10
C ASP A 35 9.93 -8.38 6.32
N ILE A 36 11.13 -7.81 6.25
CA ILE A 36 11.44 -6.62 5.44
C ILE A 36 11.17 -6.88 3.95
N ASP A 37 11.61 -8.03 3.42
CA ASP A 37 11.35 -8.41 2.03
C ASP A 37 9.85 -8.54 1.75
N ARG A 38 9.07 -9.08 2.69
CA ARG A 38 7.61 -9.17 2.58
C ARG A 38 6.93 -7.81 2.56
N ILE A 39 7.38 -6.90 3.42
CA ILE A 39 6.89 -5.52 3.48
C ILE A 39 7.19 -4.77 2.18
N ILE A 40 8.41 -4.91 1.65
CA ILE A 40 8.81 -4.29 0.39
C ILE A 40 7.94 -4.82 -0.76
N ALA A 41 7.70 -6.13 -0.82
CA ALA A 41 6.83 -6.70 -1.83
C ALA A 41 5.38 -6.17 -1.75
N MET A 42 4.86 -5.94 -0.54
CA MET A 42 3.55 -5.33 -0.32
C MET A 42 3.51 -3.86 -0.75
N LEU A 43 4.59 -3.11 -0.53
CA LEU A 43 4.74 -1.73 -1.01
C LEU A 43 4.78 -1.67 -2.55
N ASP A 44 5.53 -2.55 -3.20
CA ASP A 44 5.62 -2.62 -4.66
C ASP A 44 4.28 -2.96 -5.31
N ASP A 45 3.52 -3.89 -4.71
CA ASP A 45 2.18 -4.23 -5.19
C ASP A 45 1.22 -3.02 -5.06
N LEU A 46 1.29 -2.30 -3.94
CA LEU A 46 0.49 -1.09 -3.73
C LEU A 46 0.86 0.01 -4.74
N GLU A 47 2.15 0.20 -5.01
CA GLU A 47 2.65 1.15 -6.01
C GLU A 47 2.15 0.78 -7.43
N ASN A 48 2.20 -0.51 -7.78
CA ASN A 48 1.67 -0.98 -9.05
C ASN A 48 0.17 -0.74 -9.17
N GLN A 49 -0.61 -0.98 -8.11
CA GLN A 49 -2.03 -0.63 -8.09
C GLN A 49 -2.24 0.87 -8.35
N CYS A 50 -1.51 1.75 -7.65
CA CYS A 50 -1.54 3.20 -7.88
C CYS A 50 -1.25 3.58 -9.34
N LYS A 51 -0.19 3.01 -9.93
CA LYS A 51 0.21 3.26 -11.32
C LYS A 51 -0.87 2.81 -12.29
N GLN A 52 -1.44 1.62 -12.09
CA GLN A 52 -2.52 1.10 -12.93
C GLN A 52 -3.77 1.98 -12.86
N TYR A 53 -4.12 2.52 -11.68
CA TYR A 53 -5.24 3.45 -11.56
C TYR A 53 -4.99 4.78 -12.27
N ARG A 54 -3.75 5.30 -12.21
CA ARG A 54 -3.38 6.52 -12.93
C ARG A 54 -3.46 6.32 -14.45
N LEU A 55 -3.01 5.16 -14.96
CA LEU A 55 -3.09 4.80 -16.38
C LEU A 55 -4.51 4.51 -16.86
N GLN A 56 -5.40 3.98 -16.01
CA GLN A 56 -6.83 3.80 -16.31
C GLN A 56 -7.66 5.10 -16.15
N GLY A 57 -7.01 6.18 -15.72
CA GLY A 57 -7.60 7.51 -15.57
C GLY A 57 -7.48 8.39 -16.81
N GLU A 58 -6.59 8.05 -17.74
CA GLU A 58 -6.43 8.63 -19.09
C GLU A 58 -7.35 7.92 -20.10
#